data_AF-A0A2V2RWX7-F1
#
_entry.id   AF-A0A2V2RWX7-F1
#
_cell.length_a   1.000
_cell.length_b   1.000
_cell.length_c   1.000
_cell.angle_alpha   90.00
_cell.angle_beta   90.00
_cell.angle_gamma   90.00
#
_symmetry.space_group_name_H-M   'P 1'
#
loop_
_entity.id
_entity.type
_entity.pdbx_description
1 polymer ?
#
loop_
_entity_poly.entity_id
_entity_poly.type
_entity_poly.pdbx_seq_one_letter_code
_entity_poly.pdbx_strand_id
1 'polypeptide(L)'
;MQRKSAFSRRLPDLVTEELVAALLTKSSAFEFKQLFDIVYERLRARNAASGGEEMLRLRAYEKLQNLVSRGMVKKSGKKYKGLATLSKALTPGDPHFAVK
;
A
#
# COMPACT_ATOMS: atom_id res chain seq x y z
N MET A 1 31.76 -10.81 -9.96
CA MET A 1 30.62 -11.62 -9.46
C MET A 1 29.55 -10.66 -8.91
N GLN A 2 28.67 -10.10 -9.75
CA GLN A 2 27.60 -9.22 -9.27
C GLN A 2 26.33 -10.03 -9.07
N ARG A 3 25.98 -10.35 -7.82
CA ARG A 3 24.63 -10.81 -7.47
C ARG A 3 23.68 -9.62 -7.52
N LYS A 4 23.24 -9.27 -8.73
CA LYS A 4 22.04 -8.46 -8.94
C LYS A 4 20.87 -9.32 -8.45
N SER A 5 20.47 -9.11 -7.20
CA SER A 5 19.25 -9.69 -6.64
C SER A 5 18.08 -9.31 -7.55
N ALA A 6 17.66 -10.27 -8.36
CA ALA A 6 16.55 -10.16 -9.30
C ALA A 6 15.25 -10.68 -8.67
N PHE A 7 15.01 -10.37 -7.40
CA PHE A 7 13.74 -10.57 -6.71
C PHE A 7 13.10 -9.19 -6.50
N SER A 8 11.98 -8.79 -7.08
CA SER A 8 11.03 -9.43 -7.98
C SER A 8 10.44 -8.30 -8.84
N ARG A 9 10.65 -8.35 -10.15
CA ARG A 9 9.95 -7.47 -11.08
C ARG A 9 8.51 -7.99 -11.21
N ARG A 10 7.52 -7.17 -10.81
CA ARG A 10 6.09 -7.21 -11.21
C ARG A 10 5.04 -7.86 -10.29
N LEU A 11 5.24 -7.95 -8.97
CA LEU A 11 4.12 -8.14 -8.04
C LEU A 11 4.11 -7.00 -7.00
N PRO A 12 2.96 -6.38 -6.71
CA PRO A 12 2.87 -5.45 -5.58
C PRO A 12 3.31 -6.16 -4.30
N ASP A 13 4.14 -5.50 -3.48
CA ASP A 13 4.53 -6.04 -2.17
C ASP A 13 3.27 -6.39 -1.36
N LEU A 14 3.29 -7.49 -0.59
CA LEU A 14 2.14 -7.91 0.24
C LEU A 14 1.60 -6.77 1.12
N VAL A 15 2.48 -5.92 1.66
CA VAL A 15 2.11 -4.73 2.43
C VAL A 15 1.26 -3.76 1.59
N THR A 16 1.65 -3.55 0.34
CA THR A 16 0.94 -2.67 -0.60
C THR A 16 -0.42 -3.27 -0.95
N GLU A 17 -0.49 -4.58 -1.22
CA GLU A 17 -1.75 -5.26 -1.52
C GLU A 17 -2.76 -5.11 -0.38
N GLU A 18 -2.35 -5.42 0.85
CA GLU A 18 -3.24 -5.31 2.01
C GLU A 18 -3.63 -3.86 2.32
N LEU A 19 -2.69 -2.92 2.16
CA LEU A 19 -2.96 -1.49 2.32
C LEU A 19 -4.02 -1.01 1.34
N VAL A 20 -3.89 -1.40 0.07
CA VAL A 20 -4.86 -1.04 -0.97
C VAL A 20 -6.19 -1.73 -0.74
N ALA A 21 -6.19 -3.02 -0.39
CA ALA A 21 -7.41 -3.75 -0.05
C ALA A 21 -8.17 -3.10 1.12
N ALA A 22 -7.46 -2.62 2.15
CA ALA A 22 -8.06 -1.85 3.24
C ALA A 22 -8.65 -0.53 2.73
N LEU A 23 -7.91 0.24 1.93
CA LEU A 23 -8.33 1.53 1.38
C LEU A 23 -9.48 1.45 0.36
N LEU A 24 -9.64 0.31 -0.33
CA LEU A 24 -10.74 0.06 -1.27
C LEU A 24 -12.07 -0.29 -0.57
N THR A 25 -12.06 -0.43 0.76
CA THR A 25 -13.29 -0.64 1.54
C THR A 25 -14.21 0.57 1.38
N LYS A 26 -15.36 0.36 0.71
CA LYS A 26 -16.25 1.46 0.29
C LYS A 26 -16.70 2.32 1.47
N SER A 27 -16.61 3.64 1.28
CA SER A 27 -17.12 4.71 2.16
C SER A 27 -16.34 5.10 3.41
N SER A 28 -15.29 4.38 3.82
CA SER A 28 -14.56 4.69 5.05
C SER A 28 -13.25 5.44 4.81
N ALA A 29 -13.04 6.51 5.57
CA ALA A 29 -11.73 7.16 5.68
C ALA A 29 -11.08 6.69 6.99
N PHE A 30 -9.92 6.06 6.90
CA PHE A 30 -9.25 5.44 8.03
C PHE A 30 -8.12 6.32 8.54
N GLU A 31 -7.94 6.39 9.85
CA GLU A 31 -6.68 6.90 10.39
C GLU A 31 -5.54 5.92 10.12
N PHE A 32 -4.30 6.42 10.02
CA PHE A 32 -3.15 5.55 9.75
C PHE A 32 -3.03 4.39 10.75
N LYS A 33 -3.29 4.64 12.04
CA LYS A 33 -3.26 3.58 13.06
C LYS A 33 -4.25 2.46 12.73
N GLN A 34 -5.52 2.81 12.49
CA GLN A 34 -6.57 1.83 12.17
C GLN A 34 -6.25 1.07 10.87
N LEU A 35 -5.76 1.78 9.85
CA LEU A 35 -5.35 1.19 8.58
C LEU A 35 -4.20 0.20 8.78
N PHE A 36 -3.20 0.58 9.57
CA PHE A 36 -2.04 -0.25 9.86
C PHE A 36 -2.42 -1.49 10.68
N ASP A 37 -3.26 -1.35 11.70
CA ASP A 37 -3.74 -2.48 12.51
C ASP A 37 -4.39 -3.55 11.61
N ILE A 38 -5.29 -3.14 10.69
CA ILE A 38 -5.93 -4.04 9.72
C ILE A 38 -4.89 -4.72 8.82
N VAL A 39 -3.96 -3.96 8.25
CA VAL A 39 -2.90 -4.49 7.36
C VAL A 39 -2.01 -5.46 8.11
N TYR A 40 -1.63 -5.13 9.34
CA TYR A 40 -0.76 -5.93 10.18
C TYR A 40 -1.40 -7.27 10.54
N GLU A 41 -2.67 -7.28 10.95
CA GLU A 41 -3.40 -8.52 11.22
C GLU A 41 -3.46 -9.43 9.99
N ARG A 42 -3.71 -8.87 8.80
CA ARG A 42 -3.73 -9.64 7.54
C ARG A 42 -2.35 -10.18 7.16
N LEU A 43 -1.30 -9.38 7.32
CA LEU A 43 0.07 -9.84 7.09
C LEU A 43 0.47 -10.95 8.07
N ARG A 44 0.05 -10.84 9.33
CA ARG A 44 0.27 -11.87 10.35
C ARG A 44 -0.45 -13.17 9.99
N ALA A 45 -1.71 -13.09 9.57
CA ALA A 45 -2.48 -14.24 9.10
C ALA A 45 -1.84 -14.91 7.87
N ARG A 46 -1.13 -14.15 7.03
CA ARG A 46 -0.39 -14.64 5.85
C ARG A 46 1.06 -15.04 6.14
N ASN A 47 1.50 -15.09 7.40
CA ASN A 47 2.89 -15.33 7.81
C ASN A 47 3.91 -14.36 7.16
N ALA A 48 3.46 -13.17 6.77
CA ALA A 48 4.26 -12.15 6.08
C ALA A 48 4.82 -11.08 7.05
N ALA A 49 4.58 -11.22 8.35
CA ALA A 49 4.99 -10.26 9.38
C ALA A 49 6.42 -10.49 9.91
N SER A 50 7.34 -10.99 9.09
CA SER A 50 8.66 -11.48 9.52
C SER A 50 9.68 -10.37 9.90
N GLY A 51 9.36 -9.09 9.70
CA GLY A 51 10.25 -7.95 9.96
C GLY A 51 9.99 -7.20 11.27
N GLY A 52 9.01 -7.63 12.07
CA GLY A 52 8.53 -6.88 13.23
C GLY A 52 7.58 -5.74 12.87
N GLU A 53 6.75 -5.36 13.85
CA GLU A 53 5.68 -4.37 13.67
C GLU A 53 6.21 -3.01 13.19
N GLU A 54 7.29 -2.52 13.79
CA GLU A 54 7.86 -1.21 13.48
C GLU A 54 8.33 -1.11 12.01
N MET A 55 9.00 -2.14 11.49
CA MET A 55 9.44 -2.14 10.09
C MET A 55 8.26 -2.15 9.12
N LEU A 56 7.21 -2.92 9.41
CA LEU A 56 6.00 -2.93 8.61
C LEU A 56 5.29 -1.59 8.66
N ARG A 57 5.30 -0.92 9.81
CA ARG A 57 4.70 0.39 10.01
C ARG A 57 5.38 1.46 9.17
N LEU A 58 6.71 1.52 9.20
CA LEU A 58 7.50 2.42 8.37
C LEU A 58 7.22 2.19 6.88
N ARG A 59 7.24 0.92 6.43
CA ARG A 59 6.94 0.57 5.03
C ARG A 59 5.51 0.93 4.62
N ALA A 60 4.53 0.61 5.45
CA ALA A 60 3.12 0.93 5.17
C ALA A 60 2.92 2.44 5.06
N TYR A 61 3.58 3.23 5.92
CA TYR A 61 3.53 4.69 5.88
C TYR A 61 4.14 5.25 4.59
N GLU A 62 5.32 4.79 4.20
CA GLU A 62 5.99 5.20 2.96
C GLU A 62 5.12 4.88 1.73
N LYS A 63 4.57 3.66 1.66
CA LYS A 63 3.66 3.26 0.56
C LYS A 63 2.40 4.13 0.54
N LEU A 64 1.82 4.42 1.71
CA LEU A 64 0.65 5.29 1.81
C LEU A 64 0.95 6.71 1.31
N GLN A 65 2.09 7.28 1.68
CA GLN A 65 2.52 8.60 1.19
C GLN A 65 2.71 8.62 -0.33
N ASN A 66 3.28 7.55 -0.90
CA ASN A 66 3.40 7.40 -2.34
C ASN A 66 2.03 7.34 -3.03
N LEU A 67 1.06 6.61 -2.48
CA LEU A 67 -0.30 6.56 -3.01
C LEU A 67 -1.02 7.92 -2.92
N VAL A 68 -0.78 8.70 -1.88
CA VAL A 68 -1.29 10.07 -1.75
C VAL A 68 -0.66 10.97 -2.81
N SER A 69 0.66 10.92 -2.97
CA SER A 69 1.40 11.72 -3.97
C SER A 69 0.97 11.42 -5.40
N ARG A 70 0.57 10.16 -5.66
CA ARG A 70 0.03 9.70 -6.96
C ARG A 70 -1.45 10.03 -7.19
N GLY A 71 -2.11 10.70 -6.25
CA GLY A 71 -3.54 11.00 -6.36
C GLY A 71 -4.44 9.76 -6.32
N MET A 72 -3.97 8.66 -5.72
CA MET A 72 -4.75 7.42 -5.55
C MET A 72 -5.43 7.34 -4.18
N VAL A 73 -4.90 8.08 -3.21
CA VAL A 73 -5.45 8.20 -1.86
C VAL A 73 -5.64 9.67 -1.54
N LYS A 74 -6.83 10.02 -1.06
CA LYS A 74 -7.11 11.36 -0.53
C LYS A 74 -6.81 11.38 0.97
N LYS A 75 -5.86 12.23 1.36
CA LYS A 75 -5.59 12.54 2.78
C LYS A 75 -6.46 13.72 3.21
N SER A 76 -7.19 13.57 4.31
CA SER A 76 -7.98 14.63 4.94
C SER A 76 -7.62 14.68 6.42
N GLY A 77 -6.71 15.58 6.79
CA GLY A 77 -6.13 15.63 8.14
C GLY A 77 -5.34 14.34 8.45
N LYS A 78 -5.80 13.60 9.46
CA LYS A 78 -5.22 12.31 9.88
C LYS A 78 -5.84 11.09 9.19
N LYS A 79 -6.87 11.29 8.35
CA LYS A 79 -7.61 10.22 7.69
C LYS A 79 -7.21 10.07 6.23
N TYR A 80 -7.24 8.84 5.74
CA TYR A 80 -6.90 8.44 4.39
C TYR A 80 -8.07 7.68 3.77
N LYS A 81 -8.43 8.04 2.54
CA LYS A 81 -9.52 7.42 1.79
C LYS A 81 -9.03 6.99 0.42
N GLY A 82 -9.25 5.74 0.04
CA GLY A 82 -8.99 5.25 -1.31
C GLY A 82 -9.89 5.96 -2.32
N LEU A 83 -9.32 6.34 -3.46
CA LEU A 83 -10.05 6.91 -4.60
C LEU A 83 -10.33 5.83 -5.65
N ALA A 84 -11.25 6.10 -6.57
CA ALA A 84 -11.55 5.17 -7.66
C ALA A 84 -10.33 4.89 -8.58
N THR A 85 -9.36 5.80 -8.61
CA THR A 85 -8.08 5.62 -9.31
C THR A 85 -7.22 4.51 -8.69
N LEU A 86 -7.40 4.21 -7.40
CA LEU A 86 -6.65 3.17 -6.68
C LEU A 86 -6.99 1.77 -7.19
N SER A 87 -8.26 1.47 -7.48
CA SER A 87 -8.67 0.17 -8.01
C SER A 87 -8.13 -0.05 -9.43
N LYS A 88 -8.02 1.03 -10.22
CA LYS A 88 -7.47 1.01 -11.58
C LYS A 88 -5.95 0.79 -11.61
N ALA A 89 -5.25 1.11 -10.52
CA ALA A 89 -3.80 0.93 -10.38
C ALA A 89 -3.39 -0.52 -10.08
N LEU A 90 -4.32 -1.39 -9.66
CA LEU A 90 -4.04 -2.80 -9.36
C LEU A 90 -3.98 -3.69 -10.61
N THR A 91 -4.45 -3.20 -11.76
CA THR A 91 -4.35 -3.91 -13.03
C THR A 91 -2.91 -3.86 -13.53
N PRO A 92 -2.20 -5.01 -13.68
CA PRO A 92 -0.84 -5.07 -14.17
C PRO A 92 -0.83 -4.79 -15.68
N GLY A 93 -0.95 -3.52 -16.05
CA GLY A 93 -1.08 -3.15 -17.46
C GLY A 93 -1.04 -1.65 -17.76
N ASP A 94 -0.91 -0.77 -16.77
CA ASP A 94 -0.92 0.67 -17.04
C ASP A 94 0.50 1.27 -17.02
N PRO A 95 1.13 1.50 -18.19
CA PRO A 95 2.36 2.29 -18.31
C PRO A 95 2.10 3.80 -18.18
N HIS A 96 0.85 4.25 -18.00
CA HIS A 96 0.55 5.66 -17.83
C HIS A 96 0.55 6.01 -16.34
N PHE A 97 1.62 6.65 -15.88
CA PHE A 97 1.51 7.98 -15.24
C PHE A 97 2.91 8.59 -15.25
N ALA A 98 3.48 8.69 -16.46
CA ALA A 98 4.30 9.84 -16.80
C ALA A 98 3.38 11.07 -16.85
N VAL A 99 3.95 12.24 -16.51
CA VAL A 99 3.43 13.62 -16.48
C VAL A 99 3.63 14.16 -15.06
N LYS A 100 4.55 15.09 -14.81
CA LYS A 100 5.07 16.17 -15.66
C LYS A 100 6.53 16.46 -15.30
#